data_AF-A0A397VZW4-F1
#
_entry.id   AF-A0A397VZW4-F1
#
_cell.length_a   1.000
_cell.length_b   1.000
_cell.length_c   1.000
_cell.angle_alpha   90.00
_cell.angle_beta   90.00
_cell.angle_gamma   90.00
#
_symmetry.space_group_name_H-M   'P 1'
#
loop_
_entity.id
_entity.type
_entity.pdbx_description
1 polymer ?
#
loop_
_entity_poly.entity_id
_entity_poly.type
_entity_poly.pdbx_seq_one_letter_code
_entity_poly.pdbx_strand_id
1 'polypeptide(L)'
;MGTTNKCSTCSVCYNSTSEYPLIVDSCVHELNICRDCVVRHIQSDILKGNIINIQCPSADCEATLSYNDIKRLVPKNLFERYGLFLLRHVIRQLEDFRWCKRQGCGWGQEHCSGDEEPIMTCHACMFKTCFTCDVPWHEGITCEQFKENMENDPHEKKEGCEHMACICGYEFCWLCLSDYDQIRKDGNHKHKPTCQHYAPLKEEDEEEEEEEDDLYAL
;
A
#
# COMPACT_ATOMS: atom_id res chain seq x y z
N MET A 1 45.68 9.79 20.57
CA MET A 1 45.56 8.37 20.19
C MET A 1 44.29 8.27 19.36
N GLY A 2 44.44 8.17 18.03
CA GLY A 2 43.31 8.20 17.11
C GLY A 2 42.57 6.87 17.11
N THR A 3 41.27 6.90 17.38
CA THR A 3 40.39 5.75 17.22
C THR A 3 40.21 5.48 15.73
N THR A 4 40.87 4.45 15.20
CA THR A 4 40.65 4.00 13.82
C THR A 4 39.24 3.45 13.71
N ASN A 5 38.33 4.19 13.08
CA ASN A 5 37.02 3.69 12.67
C ASN A 5 37.27 2.52 11.70
N LYS A 6 37.01 1.29 12.14
CA LYS A 6 37.20 0.09 11.33
C LYS A 6 36.01 0.01 10.35
N CYS A 7 36.26 0.33 9.09
CA CYS A 7 35.27 0.18 8.03
C CYS A 7 34.96 -1.32 7.86
N SER A 8 33.70 -1.71 8.00
CA SER A 8 33.22 -3.07 7.83
C SER A 8 32.33 -3.16 6.59
N THR A 9 32.24 -4.34 5.99
CA THR A 9 31.49 -4.54 4.74
C THR A 9 30.10 -5.08 5.04
N CYS A 10 29.07 -4.53 4.41
CA CYS A 10 27.70 -5.07 4.51
C CYS A 10 27.60 -6.47 3.90
N SER A 11 27.00 -7.43 4.60
CA SER A 11 26.83 -8.81 4.11
C SER A 11 25.86 -8.96 2.94
N VAL A 12 24.99 -7.97 2.72
CA VAL A 12 23.95 -8.00 1.67
C VAL A 12 24.37 -7.26 0.41
N CYS A 13 24.86 -6.02 0.54
CA CYS A 13 25.21 -5.18 -0.61
C CYS A 13 26.72 -5.02 -0.85
N TYR A 14 27.56 -5.56 0.02
CA TYR A 14 29.01 -5.50 -0.07
C TYR A 14 29.63 -4.09 -0.05
N ASN A 15 28.84 -3.06 0.29
CA ASN A 15 29.34 -1.71 0.46
C ASN A 15 30.03 -1.53 1.81
N SER A 16 31.05 -0.68 1.82
CA SER A 16 31.75 -0.21 3.02
C SER A 16 30.81 0.61 3.91
N THR A 17 30.70 0.25 5.18
CA THR A 17 29.95 1.00 6.19
C THR A 17 30.74 1.08 7.50
N SER A 18 30.58 2.17 8.22
CA SER A 18 31.15 2.34 9.57
C SER A 18 30.12 2.11 10.67
N GLU A 19 28.84 2.02 10.31
CA GLU A 19 27.73 1.94 11.25
C GLU A 19 26.72 0.88 10.81
N TYR A 20 26.27 0.09 11.79
CA TYR A 20 25.19 -0.87 11.63
C TYR A 20 24.03 -0.48 12.56
N PRO A 21 22.79 -0.55 12.09
CA PRO A 21 21.64 -0.28 12.94
C PRO A 21 21.56 -1.33 14.05
N LEU A 22 21.02 -0.93 15.20
CA LEU A 22 20.67 -1.85 16.28
C LEU A 22 19.17 -2.09 16.26
N ILE A 23 18.77 -3.36 16.29
CA ILE A 23 17.43 -3.78 16.70
C ILE A 23 17.55 -3.98 18.21
N VAL A 24 16.64 -3.41 19.01
CA VAL A 24 16.82 -3.40 20.48
C VAL A 24 15.61 -3.90 21.24
N ASP A 25 14.39 -3.76 20.69
CA ASP A 25 13.18 -4.23 21.37
C ASP A 25 12.91 -5.72 21.01
N SER A 26 13.18 -6.14 19.77
CA SER A 26 12.87 -7.49 19.28
C SER A 26 13.97 -8.54 19.48
N CYS A 27 15.24 -8.14 19.38
CA CYS A 27 16.39 -9.02 19.54
C CYS A 27 17.63 -8.18 19.86
N VAL A 28 18.65 -8.80 20.44
CA VAL A 28 19.92 -8.12 20.76
C VAL A 28 21.07 -8.99 20.28
N HIS A 29 21.57 -8.70 19.09
CA HIS A 29 22.74 -9.34 18.49
C HIS A 29 23.43 -8.37 17.53
N GLU A 30 24.68 -8.66 17.18
CA GLU A 30 25.41 -7.85 16.20
C GLU A 30 24.79 -7.99 14.81
N LEU A 31 24.63 -6.86 14.11
CA LEU A 31 24.17 -6.82 12.74
C LEU A 31 25.36 -6.49 11.83
N ASN A 32 25.54 -7.28 10.77
CA ASN A 32 26.49 -6.99 9.70
C ASN A 32 25.81 -6.47 8.42
N ILE A 33 24.57 -5.98 8.56
CA ILE A 33 23.70 -5.52 7.47
C ILE A 33 23.54 -3.99 7.59
N CYS A 34 23.92 -3.24 6.57
CA CYS A 34 23.82 -1.78 6.61
C CYS A 34 22.36 -1.31 6.70
N ARG A 35 22.16 -0.08 7.18
CA ARG A 35 20.83 0.51 7.37
C ARG A 35 19.96 0.47 6.12
N ASP A 36 20.53 0.76 4.95
CA ASP A 36 19.78 0.75 3.70
C ASP A 36 19.25 -0.63 3.32
N CYS A 37 20.02 -1.68 3.60
CA CYS A 37 19.58 -3.06 3.39
C CYS A 37 18.47 -3.44 4.36
N VAL A 38 18.56 -3.04 5.63
CA VAL A 38 17.49 -3.27 6.62
C VAL A 38 16.20 -2.54 6.22
N VAL A 39 16.30 -1.28 5.80
CA VAL A 39 15.14 -0.50 5.32
C VAL A 39 14.52 -1.15 4.09
N ARG A 40 15.33 -1.60 3.11
CA ARG A 40 14.84 -2.32 1.92
C ARG A 40 14.16 -3.63 2.26
N HIS A 41 14.68 -4.39 3.23
CA HIS A 41 14.06 -5.61 3.74
C HIS A 41 12.66 -5.32 4.29
N ILE A 42 12.57 -4.39 5.25
CA ILE A 42 11.29 -3.98 5.86
C ILE A 42 10.32 -3.47 4.80
N GLN A 43 10.80 -2.62 3.88
CA GLN A 43 9.98 -2.10 2.77
C GLN A 43 9.45 -3.22 1.88
N SER A 44 10.26 -4.23 1.57
CA SER A 44 9.86 -5.38 0.74
C SER A 44 8.78 -6.22 1.41
N ASP A 45 8.89 -6.46 2.73
CA ASP A 45 7.85 -7.18 3.47
C ASP A 45 6.52 -6.42 3.49
N ILE A 46 6.56 -5.11 3.77
CA ILE A 46 5.36 -4.26 3.73
C ILE A 46 4.71 -4.28 2.34
N LEU A 47 5.53 -4.19 1.28
CA LEU A 47 5.10 -4.26 -0.12
C LEU A 47 4.40 -5.57 -0.48
N LYS A 48 4.91 -6.68 0.04
CA LYS A 48 4.33 -8.02 -0.16
C LYS A 48 3.06 -8.25 0.68
N GLY A 49 2.65 -7.28 1.49
CA GLY A 49 1.50 -7.39 2.40
C GLY A 49 1.82 -8.07 3.72
N ASN A 50 3.08 -8.38 4.00
CA ASN A 50 3.52 -8.89 5.30
C ASN A 50 3.71 -7.71 6.29
N ILE A 51 2.64 -7.34 7.00
CA ILE A 51 2.62 -6.17 7.89
C ILE A 51 2.80 -6.57 9.36
N ILE A 52 2.46 -7.81 9.72
CA ILE A 52 2.46 -8.29 11.11
C ILE A 52 3.71 -9.11 11.48
N ASN A 53 4.32 -9.80 10.51
CA ASN A 53 5.39 -10.77 10.74
C ASN A 53 6.68 -10.39 10.01
N ILE A 54 7.10 -9.12 10.12
CA ILE A 54 8.35 -8.64 9.54
C ILE A 54 9.50 -9.17 10.39
N GLN A 55 10.28 -10.11 9.87
CA GLN A 55 11.35 -10.76 10.62
C GLN A 55 12.65 -9.95 10.60
N CYS A 56 13.51 -10.20 11.59
CA CYS A 56 14.88 -9.72 11.60
C CYS A 56 15.61 -10.20 10.33
N PRO A 57 16.36 -9.32 9.65
CA PRO A 57 17.07 -9.69 8.43
C PRO A 57 18.33 -10.55 8.67
N SER A 58 18.68 -10.86 9.93
CA SER A 58 19.82 -11.73 10.25
C SER A 58 19.46 -13.20 10.02
N ALA A 59 20.34 -13.95 9.34
CA ALA A 59 20.08 -15.35 8.95
C ALA A 59 19.91 -16.32 10.13
N ASP A 60 20.45 -15.95 11.30
CA ASP A 60 20.41 -16.69 12.56
C ASP A 60 19.36 -16.15 13.54
N CYS A 61 18.48 -15.25 13.10
CA CYS A 61 17.46 -14.64 13.94
C CYS A 61 16.06 -14.78 13.34
N GLU A 62 15.13 -15.36 14.10
CA GLU A 62 13.72 -15.49 13.70
C GLU A 62 12.82 -14.44 14.37
N ALA A 63 13.38 -13.50 15.14
CA ALA A 63 12.62 -12.52 15.89
C ALA A 63 11.81 -11.60 14.96
N THR A 64 10.54 -11.36 15.30
CA THR A 64 9.69 -10.39 14.62
C THR A 64 9.99 -8.99 15.11
N LEU A 65 10.20 -8.06 14.19
CA LEU A 65 10.47 -6.65 14.49
C LEU A 65 9.25 -5.99 15.14
N SER A 66 9.50 -5.29 16.24
CA SER A 66 8.48 -4.57 16.98
C SER A 66 8.10 -3.28 16.26
N TYR A 67 6.94 -2.71 16.60
CA TYR A 67 6.51 -1.40 16.13
C TYR A 67 7.57 -0.31 16.36
N ASN A 68 8.24 -0.34 17.52
CA ASN A 68 9.26 0.62 17.88
C ASN A 68 10.57 0.41 17.10
N ASP A 69 10.98 -0.84 16.87
CA ASP A 69 12.16 -1.11 16.04
C ASP A 69 11.92 -0.62 14.62
N ILE A 70 10.77 -0.96 14.02
CA ILE A 70 10.39 -0.48 12.67
C ILE A 70 10.41 1.05 12.65
N LYS A 71 9.80 1.73 13.65
CA LYS A 71 9.80 3.20 13.77
C LYS A 71 11.19 3.82 13.77
N ARG A 72 12.17 3.19 14.42
CA ARG A 72 13.56 3.69 14.50
C ARG A 72 14.34 3.41 13.21
N LEU A 73 14.08 2.28 12.58
CA LEU A 73 14.84 1.79 11.43
C LEU A 73 14.44 2.47 10.12
N VAL A 74 13.15 2.73 9.90
CA VAL A 74 12.62 3.22 8.62
C VAL A 74 12.45 4.74 8.59
N PRO A 75 12.50 5.39 7.42
CA PRO A 75 12.19 6.81 7.30
C PRO A 75 10.70 7.09 7.58
N LYS A 76 10.39 8.33 7.99
CA LYS A 76 9.05 8.77 8.42
C LYS A 76 7.93 8.41 7.42
N ASN A 77 8.16 8.65 6.13
CA ASN A 77 7.19 8.37 5.06
C ASN A 77 6.87 6.87 4.95
N LEU A 78 7.85 5.98 5.15
CA LEU A 78 7.63 4.53 5.14
C LEU A 78 6.89 4.09 6.41
N PHE A 79 7.23 4.70 7.56
CA PHE A 79 6.58 4.41 8.83
C PHE A 79 5.09 4.80 8.85
N GLU A 80 4.73 5.96 8.30
CA GLU A 80 3.34 6.40 8.18
C GLU A 80 2.51 5.42 7.34
N ARG A 81 3.09 4.90 6.25
CA ARG A 81 2.44 3.86 5.44
C ARG A 81 2.29 2.54 6.19
N TYR A 82 3.35 2.11 6.87
CA TYR A 82 3.29 0.93 7.73
C TYR A 82 2.15 1.03 8.74
N GLY A 83 2.04 2.17 9.43
CA GLY A 83 0.96 2.43 10.40
C GLY A 83 -0.44 2.38 9.77
N LEU A 84 -0.62 2.98 8.59
CA LEU A 84 -1.89 2.93 7.86
C LEU A 84 -2.25 1.49 7.43
N PHE A 85 -1.27 0.71 6.96
CA PHE A 85 -1.49 -0.69 6.59
C PHE A 85 -1.78 -1.56 7.81
N LEU A 86 -1.10 -1.34 8.93
CA LEU A 86 -1.37 -2.05 10.18
C LEU A 86 -2.78 -1.76 10.68
N LEU A 87 -3.19 -0.48 10.70
CA LEU A 87 -4.54 -0.08 11.08
C LEU A 87 -5.59 -0.74 10.17
N ARG A 88 -5.40 -0.67 8.85
CA ARG A 88 -6.30 -1.31 7.88
C ARG A 88 -6.35 -2.82 8.05
N HIS A 89 -5.21 -3.45 8.32
CA HIS A 89 -5.14 -4.88 8.57
C HIS A 89 -5.98 -5.26 9.79
N VAL A 90 -5.80 -4.56 10.92
CA VAL A 90 -6.56 -4.82 12.15
C VAL A 90 -8.06 -4.57 11.95
N ILE A 91 -8.43 -3.45 11.33
CA ILE A 91 -9.83 -3.12 11.06
C ILE A 91 -10.49 -4.16 10.15
N ARG A 92 -9.77 -4.70 9.15
CA ARG A 92 -10.30 -5.75 8.26
C ARG A 92 -10.57 -7.09 8.96
N GLN A 93 -10.00 -7.32 10.15
CA GLN A 93 -10.27 -8.53 10.94
C GLN A 93 -11.54 -8.40 11.77
N LEU A 94 -12.15 -7.21 11.84
CA LEU A 94 -13.44 -7.04 12.50
C LEU A 94 -14.52 -7.67 11.61
N GLU A 95 -15.24 -8.63 12.17
CA GLU A 95 -16.25 -9.43 11.46
C GLU A 95 -17.32 -8.54 10.78
N ASP A 96 -17.79 -7.53 11.51
CA ASP A 96 -18.85 -6.63 11.07
C ASP A 96 -18.34 -5.43 10.26
N PHE A 97 -17.03 -5.27 10.07
CA PHE A 97 -16.50 -4.10 9.38
C PHE A 97 -16.30 -4.35 7.88
N ARG A 98 -16.72 -3.39 7.05
CA ARG A 98 -16.37 -3.37 5.62
C ARG A 98 -15.94 -1.98 5.16
N TRP A 99 -15.02 -1.94 4.20
CA TRP A 99 -14.65 -0.71 3.49
C TRP A 99 -15.63 -0.46 2.34
N CYS A 100 -15.98 0.79 2.09
CA CYS A 100 -16.75 1.19 0.92
C CYS A 100 -15.99 0.85 -0.36
N LYS A 101 -16.65 0.21 -1.32
CA LYS A 101 -16.05 -0.20 -2.60
C LYS A 101 -16.13 0.85 -3.71
N ARG A 102 -16.68 2.04 -3.42
CA ARG A 102 -16.64 3.16 -4.36
C ARG A 102 -15.21 3.70 -4.45
N GLN A 103 -14.72 3.80 -5.68
CA GLN A 103 -13.45 4.47 -5.99
C GLN A 103 -13.40 5.87 -5.35
N GLY A 104 -12.28 6.23 -4.74
CA GLY A 104 -12.07 7.54 -4.10
C GLY A 104 -12.78 7.77 -2.77
N CYS A 105 -13.65 6.87 -2.29
CA CYS A 105 -14.40 7.09 -1.04
C CYS A 105 -13.52 6.92 0.22
N GLY A 106 -12.87 5.77 0.36
CA GLY A 106 -12.02 5.47 1.52
C GLY A 106 -12.73 5.36 2.88
N TRP A 107 -14.05 5.57 2.93
CA TRP A 107 -14.87 5.38 4.13
C TRP A 107 -15.08 3.90 4.44
N GLY A 108 -15.14 3.53 5.72
CA GLY A 108 -15.50 2.19 6.17
C GLY A 108 -16.42 2.25 7.38
N GLN A 109 -17.19 1.20 7.59
CA GLN A 109 -18.23 1.16 8.61
C GLN A 109 -18.48 -0.26 9.10
N GLU A 110 -19.05 -0.34 10.30
CA GLU A 110 -19.63 -1.56 10.84
C GLU A 110 -21.03 -1.80 10.27
N HIS A 111 -21.40 -3.06 10.14
CA HIS A 111 -22.69 -3.52 9.63
C HIS A 111 -23.20 -4.67 10.50
N CYS A 112 -23.84 -4.31 11.62
CA CYS A 112 -24.22 -5.26 12.67
C CYS A 112 -25.31 -6.27 12.26
N SER A 113 -26.05 -6.04 11.17
CA SER A 113 -27.00 -7.03 10.64
C SER A 113 -26.34 -8.13 9.81
N GLY A 114 -25.03 -8.01 9.55
CA GLY A 114 -24.23 -9.07 8.95
C GLY A 114 -24.78 -9.57 7.62
N ASP A 115 -24.77 -10.90 7.46
CA ASP A 115 -25.26 -11.57 6.25
C ASP A 115 -26.80 -11.65 6.16
N GLU A 116 -27.54 -11.34 7.23
CA GLU A 116 -29.01 -11.32 7.20
C GLU A 116 -29.53 -10.18 6.31
N GLU A 117 -28.80 -9.05 6.29
CA GLU A 117 -29.08 -7.91 5.43
C GLU A 117 -27.82 -7.51 4.65
N PRO A 118 -27.45 -8.23 3.57
CA PRO A 118 -26.12 -8.14 2.96
C PRO A 118 -25.86 -6.83 2.20
N ILE A 119 -26.84 -5.92 2.11
CA ILE A 119 -26.68 -4.63 1.43
C ILE A 119 -26.13 -3.59 2.41
N MET A 120 -24.82 -3.41 2.41
CA MET A 120 -24.20 -2.31 3.16
C MET A 120 -24.25 -1.03 2.33
N THR A 121 -24.90 0.01 2.87
CA THR A 121 -24.94 1.35 2.25
C THR A 121 -23.95 2.28 2.94
N CYS A 122 -22.99 2.82 2.18
CA CYS A 122 -21.95 3.70 2.71
C CYS A 122 -22.53 4.98 3.32
N HIS A 123 -22.22 5.29 4.58
CA HIS A 123 -22.68 6.50 5.26
C HIS A 123 -22.11 7.81 4.68
N ALA A 124 -20.98 7.75 3.96
CA ALA A 124 -20.34 8.92 3.37
C ALA A 124 -20.80 9.23 1.94
N CYS A 125 -20.99 8.21 1.10
CA CYS A 125 -21.23 8.40 -0.34
C CYS A 125 -22.46 7.64 -0.89
N MET A 126 -23.22 6.97 -0.02
CA MET A 126 -24.42 6.19 -0.36
C MET A 126 -24.18 5.01 -1.32
N PHE A 127 -22.93 4.67 -1.63
CA PHE A 127 -22.60 3.51 -2.46
C PHE A 127 -22.97 2.20 -1.76
N LYS A 128 -23.53 1.26 -2.53
CA LYS A 128 -23.92 -0.06 -2.04
C LYS A 128 -22.81 -1.08 -2.26
N THR A 129 -22.49 -1.82 -1.21
CA THR A 129 -21.48 -2.89 -1.18
C THR A 129 -22.14 -4.15 -0.63
N CYS A 130 -21.84 -5.31 -1.21
CA CYS A 130 -22.26 -6.58 -0.67
C CYS A 130 -21.40 -6.91 0.56
N PHE A 131 -22.01 -7.04 1.73
CA PHE A 131 -21.35 -7.35 2.99
C PHE A 131 -20.74 -8.75 2.98
N THR A 132 -21.47 -9.73 2.43
CA THR A 132 -21.10 -11.15 2.42
C THR A 132 -19.84 -11.44 1.62
N CYS A 133 -19.74 -10.92 0.41
CA CYS A 133 -18.61 -11.18 -0.49
C CYS A 133 -17.62 -10.01 -0.62
N ASP A 134 -17.87 -8.88 0.04
CA ASP A 134 -16.97 -7.71 0.13
C ASP A 134 -16.62 -7.07 -1.24
N VAL A 135 -17.60 -7.01 -2.15
CA VAL A 135 -17.52 -6.41 -3.50
C VAL A 135 -18.67 -5.40 -3.73
N PRO A 136 -18.66 -4.59 -4.82
CA PRO A 136 -19.82 -3.76 -5.17
C PRO A 136 -21.13 -4.56 -5.19
N TRP A 137 -22.24 -3.94 -4.78
CA TRP A 137 -23.53 -4.63 -4.77
C TRP A 137 -23.91 -5.15 -6.15
N HIS A 138 -24.33 -6.41 -6.22
CA HIS A 138 -24.71 -7.10 -7.45
C HIS A 138 -26.20 -7.51 -7.37
N GLU A 139 -27.04 -6.78 -8.09
CA GLU A 139 -28.48 -7.03 -8.08
C GLU A 139 -28.86 -8.19 -9.00
N GLY A 140 -29.73 -9.09 -8.53
CA GLY A 140 -30.29 -10.17 -9.33
C GLY A 140 -29.41 -11.42 -9.51
N ILE A 141 -28.21 -11.46 -8.91
CA ILE A 141 -27.32 -12.64 -8.93
C ILE A 141 -26.73 -12.94 -7.55
N THR A 142 -26.37 -14.20 -7.31
CA THR A 142 -25.75 -14.63 -6.04
C THR A 142 -24.27 -14.24 -5.97
N CYS A 143 -23.69 -14.29 -4.76
CA CYS A 143 -22.27 -14.04 -4.56
C CYS A 143 -21.39 -15.04 -5.34
N GLU A 144 -21.82 -16.30 -5.46
CA GLU A 144 -21.13 -17.34 -6.23
C GLU A 144 -21.13 -17.00 -7.72
N GLN A 145 -22.30 -16.65 -8.27
CA GLN A 145 -22.45 -16.26 -9.67
C GLN A 145 -21.61 -15.02 -9.99
N PHE A 146 -21.55 -14.05 -9.07
CA PHE A 146 -20.71 -12.88 -9.23
C PHE A 146 -19.22 -13.24 -9.31
N LYS A 147 -18.73 -14.14 -8.43
CA LYS A 147 -17.34 -14.61 -8.45
C LYS A 147 -16.97 -15.30 -9.76
N GLU A 148 -17.83 -16.20 -10.25
CA GLU A 148 -17.63 -16.90 -11.53
C GLU A 148 -17.51 -15.91 -12.70
N ASN A 149 -18.29 -14.83 -12.68
CA ASN A 149 -18.19 -13.79 -13.72
C ASN A 149 -16.87 -13.02 -13.66
N MET A 150 -16.28 -12.82 -12.47
CA MET A 150 -15.01 -12.09 -12.31
C MET A 150 -13.78 -12.93 -12.70
N GLU A 151 -13.79 -14.24 -12.44
CA GLU A 151 -12.65 -15.13 -12.76
C GLU A 151 -12.43 -15.27 -14.28
N ASN A 152 -13.46 -14.96 -15.09
CA ASN A 152 -13.39 -14.96 -16.54
C ASN A 152 -12.89 -13.61 -17.13
N ASP A 153 -12.52 -12.63 -16.30
CA ASP A 153 -11.94 -11.35 -16.72
C ASP A 153 -10.40 -11.40 -16.68
N PRO A 154 -9.70 -11.34 -17.83
CA PRO A 154 -8.25 -11.47 -17.92
C PRO A 154 -7.54 -10.16 -17.52
N HIS A 155 -7.31 -9.93 -16.23
CA HIS A 155 -6.39 -8.90 -15.74
C HIS A 155 -4.98 -9.47 -15.46
N GLU A 156 -4.07 -9.36 -16.42
CA GLU A 156 -2.65 -9.76 -16.27
C GLU A 156 -1.86 -8.76 -15.40
N LYS A 157 -1.32 -9.20 -14.26
CA LYS A 157 -0.29 -8.44 -13.51
C LYS A 157 1.07 -8.63 -14.18
N LYS A 158 1.62 -7.58 -14.80
CA LYS A 158 3.01 -7.58 -15.29
C LYS A 158 3.97 -7.22 -14.15
N GLU A 159 4.98 -8.06 -13.94
CA GLU A 159 6.02 -7.83 -12.93
C GLU A 159 6.82 -6.54 -13.21
N GLY A 160 7.09 -5.75 -12.16
CA GLY A 160 7.85 -4.49 -12.24
C GLY A 160 7.02 -3.20 -12.16
N CYS A 161 5.69 -3.30 -12.04
CA CYS A 161 4.81 -2.14 -11.94
C CYS A 161 4.60 -1.72 -10.48
N GLU A 162 4.80 -0.43 -10.14
CA GLU A 162 4.39 0.15 -8.85
C GLU A 162 2.87 0.45 -8.79
N HIS A 163 2.16 0.03 -9.82
CA HIS A 163 0.71 -0.08 -9.91
C HIS A 163 0.24 -1.27 -9.07
N MET A 164 -0.63 -0.99 -8.10
CA MET A 164 -1.24 -2.01 -7.27
C MET A 164 -2.74 -2.05 -7.50
N ALA A 165 -3.23 -3.23 -7.88
CA ALA A 165 -4.65 -3.53 -7.95
C ALA A 165 -5.11 -4.21 -6.64
N CYS A 166 -6.06 -3.58 -5.97
CA CYS A 166 -6.80 -4.12 -4.84
C CYS A 166 -7.79 -5.18 -5.33
N ILE A 167 -8.16 -6.11 -4.45
CA ILE A 167 -9.19 -7.15 -4.70
C ILE A 167 -10.55 -6.53 -5.07
N CYS A 168 -10.82 -5.28 -4.68
CA CYS A 168 -12.03 -4.56 -5.08
C CYS A 168 -11.95 -3.93 -6.49
N GLY A 169 -10.90 -4.22 -7.26
CA GLY A 169 -10.64 -3.61 -8.57
C GLY A 169 -10.05 -2.21 -8.51
N TYR A 170 -9.75 -1.66 -7.32
CA TYR A 170 -9.14 -0.33 -7.20
C TYR A 170 -7.65 -0.39 -7.51
N GLU A 171 -7.20 0.50 -8.37
CA GLU A 171 -5.82 0.58 -8.82
C GLU A 171 -5.16 1.86 -8.32
N PHE A 172 -3.95 1.78 -7.77
CA PHE A 172 -3.24 2.95 -7.27
C PHE A 172 -1.72 2.84 -7.43
N CYS A 173 -1.05 3.99 -7.47
CA CYS A 173 0.41 4.03 -7.38
C CYS A 173 0.85 3.75 -5.94
N TRP A 174 1.69 2.74 -5.73
CA TRP A 174 2.23 2.40 -4.42
C TRP A 174 3.02 3.54 -3.76
N LEU A 175 3.72 4.35 -4.57
CA LEU A 175 4.59 5.39 -4.03
C LEU A 175 3.87 6.65 -3.59
N CYS A 176 2.68 6.95 -4.09
CA CYS A 176 1.97 8.17 -3.69
C CYS A 176 0.52 7.92 -3.29
N LEU A 177 0.01 6.71 -3.52
CA LEU A 177 -1.40 6.32 -3.37
C LEU A 177 -2.33 7.14 -4.28
N SER A 178 -1.80 7.77 -5.33
CA SER A 178 -2.63 8.40 -6.37
C SER A 178 -3.41 7.32 -7.11
N ASP A 179 -4.64 7.68 -7.46
CA ASP A 179 -5.53 6.85 -8.26
C ASP A 179 -4.90 6.53 -9.61
N TYR A 180 -4.79 5.24 -9.93
CA TYR A 180 -4.15 4.83 -11.17
C TYR A 180 -5.04 5.04 -12.39
N ASP A 181 -6.37 5.14 -12.22
CA ASP A 181 -7.25 5.48 -13.33
C ASP A 181 -6.99 6.92 -13.81
N GLN A 182 -6.69 7.84 -12.88
CA GLN A 182 -6.30 9.21 -13.24
C GLN A 182 -4.90 9.25 -13.87
N ILE A 183 -3.93 8.53 -13.28
CA ILE A 183 -2.58 8.44 -13.87
C ILE A 183 -2.61 7.85 -15.27
N ARG A 184 -3.48 6.87 -15.54
CA ARG A 184 -3.63 6.24 -16.85
C ARG A 184 -4.26 7.18 -17.88
N LYS A 185 -5.25 7.98 -17.46
CA LYS A 185 -5.98 8.90 -18.34
C LYS A 185 -5.16 10.16 -18.64
N ASP A 186 -4.66 10.79 -17.59
CA ASP A 186 -4.14 12.16 -17.67
C ASP A 186 -2.60 12.15 -17.57
N GLY A 187 -2.01 11.03 -17.15
CA GLY A 187 -0.56 10.84 -17.13
C GLY A 187 0.10 11.16 -15.80
N ASN A 188 1.43 11.26 -15.84
CA ASN A 188 2.27 11.20 -14.64
C ASN A 188 2.16 12.43 -13.71
N HIS A 189 1.52 13.50 -14.16
CA HIS A 189 1.27 14.69 -13.36
C HIS A 189 0.22 14.46 -12.26
N LYS A 190 -0.62 13.42 -12.38
CA LYS A 190 -1.58 13.01 -11.33
C LYS A 190 -0.93 12.23 -10.18
N HIS A 191 0.36 11.90 -10.26
CA HIS A 191 1.11 11.49 -9.08
C HIS A 191 1.25 12.66 -8.09
N LYS A 192 1.41 12.38 -6.79
CA LYS A 192 1.80 13.43 -5.83
C LYS A 192 3.20 13.97 -6.18
N PRO A 193 3.50 15.27 -5.99
CA PRO A 193 4.81 15.85 -6.27
C PRO A 193 6.00 15.17 -5.57
N THR A 194 5.74 14.47 -4.47
CA THR A 194 6.73 13.69 -3.72
C THR A 194 6.97 12.28 -4.28
N CYS A 195 6.31 11.91 -5.37
CA CYS A 195 6.44 10.61 -6.02
C CYS A 195 7.59 10.62 -7.03
N GLN A 196 8.36 9.53 -7.11
CA GLN A 196 9.44 9.43 -8.11
C GLN A 196 8.93 9.46 -9.56
N HIS A 197 7.65 9.11 -9.77
CA HIS A 197 6.99 9.11 -11.08
C HIS A 197 6.31 10.42 -11.41
N TYR A 198 6.30 11.39 -10.49
CA TYR A 198 5.67 12.67 -10.77
C TYR A 198 6.43 13.43 -11.87
N ALA A 199 5.68 13.87 -12.87
CA ALA A 199 6.15 14.76 -13.91
C ALA A 199 5.10 15.87 -14.10
N PRO A 200 5.46 17.17 -14.01
CA PRO A 200 4.51 18.26 -14.21
C PRO A 200 3.96 18.26 -15.65
N LEU A 201 2.73 18.76 -15.82
CA LEU A 201 2.18 19.08 -17.14
C LEU A 201 3.06 20.14 -17.82
N LYS A 202 3.16 20.08 -19.14
CA LYS A 202 3.79 21.17 -19.90
C LYS A 202 2.73 22.24 -20.17
N GLU A 203 3.16 23.49 -20.23
CA GLU A 203 2.28 24.65 -20.48
C GLU A 203 1.42 24.47 -21.75
N GLU A 204 1.94 23.80 -22.79
CA GLU A 204 1.22 23.50 -24.03
C GLU A 204 0.09 22.47 -23.84
N ASP A 205 0.23 21.56 -22.86
CA ASP A 205 -0.77 20.51 -22.57
C ASP A 205 -1.87 21.05 -21.61
N GLU A 206 -1.59 22.12 -20.85
CA GLU A 206 -2.56 22.79 -19.96
C GLU A 206 -3.63 23.57 -20.73
N GLU A 207 -3.24 24.22 -21.84
CA GLU A 207 -4.17 24.98 -22.69
C GLU A 207 -5.16 24.05 -23.44
N GLU A 208 -4.75 22.83 -23.80
CA GLU A 208 -5.63 21.83 -24.44
C GLU A 208 -6.63 21.20 -23.46
N GLU A 209 -6.24 20.92 -22.20
CA GLU A 209 -7.16 20.41 -21.16
C GLU A 209 -8.24 21.45 -20.80
N GLU A 210 -7.88 22.74 -20.68
CA GLU A 210 -8.85 23.81 -20.40
C GLU A 210 -9.86 23.99 -21.55
N GLU A 211 -9.42 23.89 -22.81
CA GLU A 211 -10.33 23.95 -23.97
C GLU A 211 -11.27 22.73 -24.05
N GLU A 212 -10.81 21.54 -23.65
CA GLU A 212 -11.63 20.31 -23.66
C GLU A 212 -12.68 20.32 -22.53
N ASP A 213 -12.32 20.77 -21.33
CA ASP A 213 -13.26 20.94 -20.20
C ASP A 213 -14.35 21.99 -20.51
N ASP A 214 -14.00 23.10 -21.17
CA ASP A 214 -14.95 24.12 -21.60
C ASP A 214 -15.91 23.63 -22.70
N LEU A 215 -15.45 22.71 -23.57
CA LEU A 215 -16.28 22.11 -24.62
C LEU A 215 -17.37 21.17 -24.06
N TYR A 216 -17.12 20.55 -22.91
CA TYR A 216 -18.07 19.65 -22.21
C TYR A 216 -18.89 20.34 -21.11
N ALA A 217 -18.67 21.63 -20.86
CA ALA A 217 -19.42 22.46 -19.91
C ALA A 217 -20.64 23.20 -20.53
N LEU A 218 -20.95 22.97 -21.81
CA LEU A 218 -22.12 23.51 -22.54
C LEU A 218 -23.25 22.47 -22.71
#